data_AF-A0A4U1J9A6-F1
#
_entry.id   AF-A0A4U1J9A6-F1
#
_cell.length_a   1.000
_cell.length_b   1.000
_cell.length_c   1.000
_cell.angle_alpha   90.00
_cell.angle_beta   90.00
_cell.angle_gamma   90.00
#
_symmetry.space_group_name_H-M   'P 1'
#
loop_
_entity.id
_entity.type
_entity.pdbx_description
1 polymer ?
#
loop_
_entity_poly.entity_id
_entity_poly.type
_entity_poly.pdbx_seq_one_letter_code
_entity_poly.pdbx_strand_id
1 'polypeptide(L)' 'MRALCPSCGFHHEVVRVLEDGHGESRKDVYQVAPLAECERTWISDQELLEARARFGTEAIVQDDEYDV' A
#
# COMPACT_ATOMS: atom_id res chain seq x y z
N MET A 1 -3.72 8.00 4.50
CA MET A 1 -3.85 6.61 4.02
C MET A 1 -2.45 6.03 3.80
N ARG A 2 -2.20 4.79 4.27
CA ARG A 2 -0.87 4.16 4.29
C ARG A 2 -0.96 2.71 3.82
N ALA A 3 0.04 2.24 3.09
CA ALA A 3 0.09 0.92 2.46
C ALA A 3 1.25 0.08 3.00
N LEU A 4 0.98 -1.16 3.36
CA LEU A 4 1.96 -2.10 3.89
C LEU A 4 2.93 -2.55 2.81
N CYS A 5 4.22 -2.28 3.01
CA CYS A 5 5.24 -2.67 2.06
C CYS A 5 5.63 -4.16 2.25
N PRO A 6 5.56 -5.00 1.19
CA PRO A 6 5.96 -6.41 1.28
C PRO A 6 7.47 -6.59 1.53
N SER A 7 8.27 -5.56 1.23
CA SER A 7 9.74 -5.63 1.28
C SER A 7 10.28 -5.38 2.68
N CYS A 8 9.74 -4.39 3.39
CA CYS A 8 10.23 -3.98 4.71
C CYS A 8 9.22 -4.25 5.85
N GLY A 9 7.95 -4.52 5.54
CA GLY A 9 6.91 -4.75 6.53
C GLY A 9 6.37 -3.49 7.22
N PHE A 10 6.77 -2.30 6.75
CA PHE A 10 6.28 -1.01 7.26
C PHE A 10 5.18 -0.42 6.40
N HIS A 11 4.35 0.43 7.00
CA HIS A 11 3.32 1.20 6.28
C HIS A 11 3.92 2.47 5.67
N HIS A 12 4.00 2.51 4.36
CA HIS A 12 4.41 3.69 3.63
C HIS A 12 3.20 4.60 3.38
N GLU A 13 3.41 5.91 3.42
CA GLU A 13 2.35 6.88 3.10
C GLU A 13 1.98 6.77 1.61
N VAL A 14 0.68 6.60 1.32
CA VAL A 14 0.18 6.55 -0.05
C VAL A 14 0.03 7.97 -0.56
N VAL A 15 0.84 8.31 -1.57
CA VAL A 15 0.81 9.64 -2.21
C VAL A 15 -0.20 9.70 -3.35
N ARG A 16 -0.44 8.56 -4.03
CA ARG A 16 -1.36 8.47 -5.16
C ARG A 16 -1.82 7.04 -5.35
N VAL A 17 -3.07 6.85 -5.77
CA VAL A 17 -3.56 5.56 -6.26
C VAL A 17 -3.74 5.68 -7.77
N LEU A 18 -3.15 4.75 -8.50
CA LEU A 18 -3.34 4.57 -9.93
C LEU A 18 -4.13 3.29 -10.15
N GLU A 19 -5.15 3.40 -10.99
CA GLU A 19 -5.95 2.27 -11.40
C GLU A 19 -5.40 1.79 -12.73
N ASP A 20 -4.72 0.64 -12.72
CA ASP A 20 -4.19 0.03 -13.93
C ASP A 20 -5.11 -1.12 -14.36
N GLY A 21 -5.87 -0.92 -15.44
CA GLY A 21 -6.71 -1.95 -16.03
C GLY A 21 -8.00 -1.43 -16.66
N HIS A 22 -8.48 -2.13 -17.68
CA HIS A 22 -9.75 -1.87 -18.35
C HIS A 22 -10.67 -3.09 -18.16
N GLY A 23 -11.82 -2.92 -17.49
CA GLY A 23 -12.79 -4.00 -17.24
C GLY A 23 -12.51 -4.84 -15.98
N GLU A 24 -12.66 -6.16 -16.07
CA GLU A 24 -12.63 -7.11 -14.93
C GLU A 24 -11.22 -7.37 -14.34
N SER A 25 -10.17 -6.83 -14.95
CA SER A 25 -8.77 -6.95 -14.48
C SER A 25 -8.22 -5.63 -13.92
N ARG A 26 -9.08 -4.84 -13.27
CA ARG A 26 -8.68 -3.62 -12.56
C ARG A 26 -7.71 -3.98 -11.44
N LYS A 27 -6.45 -3.55 -11.56
CA LYS A 27 -5.44 -3.68 -10.53
C LYS A 27 -5.14 -2.30 -9.96
N ASP A 28 -5.28 -2.15 -8.66
CA ASP A 28 -4.90 -0.93 -7.98
C ASP A 28 -3.40 -0.94 -7.69
N VAL A 29 -2.73 0.14 -8.08
CA VAL A 29 -1.32 0.40 -7.83
C VAL A 29 -1.20 1.65 -6.97
N TYR A 30 -0.62 1.48 -5.79
CA TYR A 30 -0.43 2.51 -4.79
C TYR A 30 0.98 3.07 -4.94
N GLN A 31 1.06 4.34 -5.35
CA GLN A 31 2.29 5.11 -5.25
C GLN A 31 2.49 5.49 -3.78
N VAL A 32 3.66 5.21 -3.24
CA VAL A 32 3.99 5.49 -1.85
C VAL A 32 5.25 6.34 -1.71
N ALA A 33 5.34 7.08 -0.61
CA ALA A 33 6.54 7.80 -0.25
C ALA A 33 7.65 6.80 0.14
N PRO A 34 8.90 7.01 -0.30
CA PRO A 34 10.03 6.21 0.15
C PRO A 34 10.33 6.50 1.63
N LEU A 35 10.74 5.47 2.36
CA LEU A 35 11.21 5.56 3.74
C LEU A 35 12.75 5.48 3.78
N ALA A 36 13.37 5.96 4.86
CA ALA A 36 14.83 5.92 5.02
C ALA A 36 15.41 4.50 4.93
N GLU A 37 14.64 3.50 5.32
CA GLU A 37 14.99 2.08 5.29
C GLU A 37 14.39 1.31 4.09
N CYS A 38 13.57 1.96 3.26
CA CYS A 38 12.94 1.32 2.12
C CYS A 38 12.64 2.34 1.01
N GLU A 39 13.38 2.26 -0.09
CA GLU A 39 13.30 3.18 -1.24
C GLU A 39 12.10 2.89 -2.16
N ARG A 40 11.22 1.96 -1.77
CA ARG A 40 10.11 1.52 -2.59
C ARG A 40 9.06 2.62 -2.70
N THR A 41 8.64 2.90 -3.94
CA THR A 41 7.67 3.95 -4.26
C THR A 41 6.37 3.43 -4.88
N TRP A 42 6.28 2.13 -5.14
CA TRP A 42 5.12 1.51 -5.79
C TRP A 42 4.80 0.18 -5.12
N ILE A 43 3.51 -0.03 -4.83
CA ILE A 43 2.97 -1.24 -4.23
C ILE A 43 1.69 -1.59 -4.98
N SER A 44 1.55 -2.82 -5.46
CA SER A 44 0.29 -3.28 -6.09
C SER A 44 -0.65 -3.95 -5.08
N ASP A 45 -1.94 -4.05 -5.40
CA ASP A 45 -2.91 -4.80 -4.58
C ASP A 45 -2.46 -6.24 -4.27
N GLN A 46 -1.90 -6.94 -5.27
CA GLN A 46 -1.33 -8.27 -5.08
C GLN A 46 -0.21 -8.27 -4.02
N GLU A 47 0.65 -7.26 -4.05
CA GLU A 47 1.74 -7.14 -3.09
C GLU A 47 1.25 -6.80 -1.67
N LEU A 48 0.15 -6.05 -1.57
CA LEU A 48 -0.52 -5.80 -0.29
C LEU A 48 -1.08 -7.08 0.32
N LEU A 49 -1.70 -7.93 -0.50
CA LEU A 49 -2.17 -9.27 -0.10
C LEU A 49 -1.02 -10.14 0.39
N GLU A 50 0.09 -10.15 -0.35
CA GLU A 50 1.31 -10.88 0.04
C GLU A 50 1.91 -10.35 1.35
N ALA A 51 2.01 -9.03 1.49
CA ALA A 51 2.52 -8.39 2.70
C ALA A 51 1.64 -8.73 3.91
N ARG A 52 0.31 -8.64 3.77
CA ARG A 52 -0.63 -9.01 4.83
C ARG A 52 -0.51 -10.48 5.23
N ALA A 53 -0.38 -11.38 4.26
CA ALA A 53 -0.17 -12.81 4.53
C ALA A 53 1.18 -13.07 5.23
N ARG A 54 2.21 -12.30 4.88
CA ARG A 54 3.56 -12.44 5.43
C ARG A 54 3.72 -11.87 6.83
N PHE A 55 3.17 -10.69 7.08
CA PHE A 55 3.37 -9.94 8.32
C PHE A 55 2.18 -10.02 9.28
N GLY A 56 1.02 -10.51 8.82
CA GLY A 56 -0.19 -10.66 9.63
C GLY A 56 -0.85 -9.33 10.04
N THR A 57 -0.47 -8.23 9.39
CA THR A 57 -0.95 -6.87 9.69
C THR A 57 -1.87 -6.34 8.59
N GLU A 58 -2.57 -5.24 8.87
CA GLU A 58 -3.47 -4.59 7.91
C GLU A 58 -2.69 -4.07 6.69
N ALA A 59 -3.18 -4.41 5.50
CA ALA A 59 -2.56 -4.03 4.23
C ALA A 59 -2.68 -2.54 3.93
N ILE A 60 -3.85 -1.95 4.19
CA ILE A 60 -4.09 -0.51 4.03
C ILE A 60 -4.62 0.02 5.35
N VAL A 61 -3.97 1.05 5.88
CA VAL A 61 -4.45 1.82 7.03
C VAL A 61 -5.01 3.12 6.48
N GLN A 62 -6.32 3.34 6.68
CA GLN A 62 -6.89 4.66 6.46
C GLN A 62 -6.44 5.52 7.65
N ASP A 63 -5.86 6.67 7.35
CA ASP A 63 -5.57 7.66 8.40
C ASP A 63 -6.91 8.36 8.61
N ASP A 64 -7.84 7.65 9.25
CA ASP A 64 -9.06 8.25 9.77
C ASP A 64 -8.58 9.06 10.97
N GLU A 65 -8.39 10.36 10.75
CA GLU A 65 -8.39 11.33 11.83
C GLU A 65 -9.73 11.17 12.58
N TYR A 66 -9.67 10.44 13.68
CA TYR A 66 -10.75 10.36 14.66
C TYR A 66 -11.13 11.78 15.11
N ASP A 67 -12.38 12.15 14.79
CA ASP A 67 -13.35 12.88 15.63
C ASP A 67 -13.05 14.34 16.05
N VAL A 68 -13.76 15.30 15.43
CA VAL A 68 -14.27 16.52 16.11
C VAL A 68 -15.69 16.86 15.68
#